data_AF-S7VGH1-F1
#
_entry.id   AF-S7VGH1-F1
#
_cell.length_a   1.000
_cell.length_b   1.000
_cell.length_c   1.000
_cell.angle_alpha   90.00
_cell.angle_beta   90.00
_cell.angle_gamma   90.00
#
_symmetry.space_group_name_H-M   'P 1'
#
loop_
_entity.id
_entity.type
_entity.pdbx_description
1 polymer ?
#
loop_
_entity_poly.entity_id
_entity_poly.type
_entity_poly.pdbx_seq_one_letter_code
_entity_poly.pdbx_strand_id
1 'polypeptide(L)'
;MSAVTFWVALEEVDKDNGWVSYVKGSHLNGVRAHGKSGTIGFSQEIVDFGTASDLENEEFIATKPGDVLVHHALTIHRAAPNSSLDRSRKAMGLIYFGASAKEDLVAKKAYTASLNK
;
A
#
# COMPACT_ATOMS: atom_id res chain seq x y z
N MET A 1 -14.41 -0.87 6.19
CA MET A 1 -13.18 -0.67 7.00
C MET A 1 -12.95 0.82 7.12
N SER A 2 -13.00 1.39 8.32
CA SER A 2 -12.90 2.85 8.51
C SER A 2 -11.48 3.22 8.95
N ALA A 3 -10.54 3.27 8.01
CA ALA A 3 -9.16 3.60 8.29
C ALA A 3 -8.49 4.30 7.11
N VAL A 4 -7.53 5.17 7.42
CA VAL A 4 -6.71 5.90 6.45
C VAL A 4 -5.25 5.84 6.85
N THR A 5 -4.38 5.76 5.86
CA THR A 5 -2.93 5.84 6.03
C THR A 5 -2.44 7.16 5.48
N PHE A 6 -1.65 7.85 6.27
CA PHE A 6 -0.88 9.03 5.89
C PHE A 6 0.55 8.57 5.65
N TRP A 7 0.99 8.65 4.41
CA TRP A 7 2.36 8.37 4.02
C TRP A 7 3.06 9.72 3.79
N VAL A 8 4.04 10.03 4.65
CA VAL A 8 4.77 11.30 4.62
C VAL A 8 6.13 11.08 3.96
N ALA A 9 6.37 11.77 2.85
CA ALA A 9 7.66 11.74 2.18
C ALA A 9 8.71 12.46 3.04
N LEU A 10 9.80 11.77 3.39
CA LEU A 10 10.94 12.38 4.09
C LEU A 10 12.06 12.77 3.12
N GLU A 11 12.00 12.26 1.90
CA GLU A 11 12.98 12.43 0.83
C GLU A 11 12.22 12.71 -0.48
N GLU A 12 12.92 13.20 -1.51
CA GLU A 12 12.36 13.30 -2.85
C GLU A 12 12.13 11.90 -3.42
N VAL A 13 10.93 11.65 -3.92
CA VAL A 13 10.54 10.36 -4.47
C VAL A 13 9.95 10.53 -5.86
N ASP A 14 10.46 9.74 -6.80
CA ASP A 14 10.08 9.73 -8.20
C ASP A 14 10.17 8.30 -8.77
N LYS A 15 10.09 8.20 -10.11
CA LYS A 15 10.17 6.94 -10.85
C LYS A 15 11.45 6.14 -10.61
N ASP A 16 12.55 6.77 -10.21
CA ASP A 16 13.87 6.15 -10.15
C ASP A 16 14.18 5.56 -8.76
N ASN A 17 13.59 6.11 -7.70
CA ASN A 17 13.80 5.65 -6.31
C ASN A 17 12.55 5.10 -5.61
N GLY A 18 11.52 4.78 -6.37
CA GLY A 18 10.40 3.97 -5.89
C GLY A 18 9.19 4.79 -5.43
N TRP A 19 8.64 5.64 -6.31
CA TRP A 19 7.34 6.29 -6.11
C TRP A 19 6.21 5.34 -5.72
N VAL A 20 5.19 5.91 -5.10
CA VAL A 20 3.97 5.20 -4.73
C VAL A 20 2.98 5.32 -5.86
N SER A 21 2.30 4.22 -6.18
CA SER A 21 1.14 4.22 -7.07
C SER A 21 -0.14 3.83 -6.36
N TYR A 22 -1.28 4.24 -6.93
CA TYR A 22 -2.61 3.92 -6.46
C TYR A 22 -3.49 3.47 -7.61
N VAL A 23 -4.33 2.44 -7.39
CA VAL A 23 -5.39 2.09 -8.33
C VAL A 23 -6.65 2.89 -7.98
N LYS A 24 -7.02 3.82 -8.86
CA LYS A 24 -8.16 4.72 -8.65
C LYS A 24 -9.47 3.95 -8.44
N GLY A 25 -10.23 4.35 -7.43
CA GLY A 25 -11.53 3.74 -7.12
C GLY A 25 -11.49 2.35 -6.48
N SER A 26 -10.32 1.71 -6.36
CA SER A 26 -10.24 0.32 -5.90
C SER A 26 -10.76 0.09 -4.47
N HIS A 27 -10.75 1.13 -3.63
CA HIS A 27 -11.25 1.08 -2.25
C HIS A 27 -12.75 0.75 -2.15
N LEU A 28 -13.49 0.87 -3.24
CA LEU A 28 -14.91 0.53 -3.33
C LEU A 28 -15.15 -0.96 -3.59
N ASN A 29 -14.11 -1.71 -3.97
CA ASN A 29 -14.22 -3.10 -4.43
C ASN A 29 -14.00 -4.14 -3.31
N GLY A 30 -13.78 -3.69 -2.07
CA GLY A 30 -13.47 -4.56 -0.94
C GLY A 30 -12.03 -5.07 -0.93
N VAL A 31 -11.76 -6.06 -0.07
CA VAL A 31 -10.43 -6.67 0.07
C VAL A 31 -10.22 -7.69 -1.05
N ARG A 32 -9.14 -7.52 -1.83
CA ARG A 32 -8.74 -8.47 -2.87
C ARG A 32 -7.99 -9.68 -2.28
N ALA A 33 -7.91 -10.79 -3.02
CA ALA A 33 -7.19 -11.97 -2.57
C ALA A 33 -5.70 -11.68 -2.37
N HIS A 34 -5.18 -12.04 -1.20
CA HIS A 34 -3.78 -11.85 -0.83
C HIS A 34 -3.08 -13.19 -0.63
N GLY A 35 -1.79 -13.24 -0.97
CA GLY A 35 -0.89 -14.37 -0.80
C GLY A 35 0.47 -13.91 -0.28
N LYS A 36 1.36 -14.84 0.05
CA LYS A 36 2.70 -14.53 0.58
C LYS A 36 3.56 -13.85 -0.48
N SER A 37 4.15 -12.70 -0.15
CA SER A 37 4.91 -11.91 -1.14
C SER A 37 6.36 -12.40 -1.38
N GLY A 38 6.91 -13.17 -0.44
CA GLY A 38 8.34 -13.51 -0.42
C GLY A 38 9.30 -12.33 -0.17
N THR A 39 8.78 -11.10 -0.04
CA THR A 39 9.56 -9.89 0.17
C THR A 39 9.78 -9.66 1.66
N ILE A 40 11.05 -9.53 2.08
CA ILE A 40 11.41 -9.26 3.48
C ILE A 40 10.75 -7.95 3.91
N GLY A 41 10.03 -7.99 5.03
CA GLY A 41 9.31 -6.83 5.56
C GLY A 41 7.89 -6.62 5.01
N PHE A 42 7.45 -7.44 4.04
CA PHE A 42 6.09 -7.39 3.49
C PHE A 42 5.47 -8.79 3.52
N SER A 43 4.54 -9.03 4.44
CA SER A 43 3.99 -10.38 4.65
C SER A 43 3.18 -10.92 3.47
N GLN A 44 2.39 -10.05 2.84
CA GLN A 44 1.46 -10.44 1.78
C GLN A 44 1.42 -9.44 0.61
N GLU A 45 0.98 -9.92 -0.54
CA GLU A 45 0.71 -9.16 -1.75
C GLU A 45 -0.60 -9.62 -2.41
N ILE A 46 -1.13 -8.83 -3.35
CA ILE A 46 -2.27 -9.21 -4.18
C ILE A 46 -1.80 -10.19 -5.24
N VAL A 47 -2.34 -11.41 -5.23
CA VAL A 47 -1.85 -12.54 -6.04
C VAL A 47 -2.08 -12.39 -7.54
N ASP A 48 -3.07 -11.59 -7.93
CA ASP A 48 -3.53 -11.41 -9.30
C ASP A 48 -3.45 -9.95 -9.76
N PHE A 49 -2.61 -9.14 -9.10
CA PHE A 49 -2.43 -7.74 -9.49
C PHE A 49 -1.92 -7.63 -10.94
N GLY A 50 -2.38 -6.60 -11.65
CA GLY A 50 -2.00 -6.34 -13.04
C GLY A 50 -3.09 -6.74 -14.04
N THR A 51 -4.34 -6.83 -13.59
CA THR A 51 -5.48 -6.92 -14.51
C THR A 51 -5.56 -5.66 -15.37
N ALA A 52 -6.25 -5.72 -16.51
CA ALA A 52 -6.43 -4.56 -17.38
C ALA A 52 -7.00 -3.35 -16.62
N SER A 53 -7.96 -3.59 -15.71
CA SER A 53 -8.55 -2.54 -14.86
C SER A 53 -7.55 -1.94 -13.86
N ASP A 54 -6.66 -2.76 -13.27
CA ASP A 54 -5.61 -2.24 -12.39
C ASP A 54 -4.70 -1.29 -13.16
N LEU A 55 -4.20 -1.74 -14.31
CA LEU A 55 -3.21 -1.02 -15.10
C LEU A 55 -3.79 0.26 -15.73
N GLU A 56 -5.05 0.23 -16.16
CA GLU A 56 -5.75 1.40 -16.70
C GLU A 56 -5.96 2.50 -15.63
N ASN A 57 -6.13 2.09 -14.37
CA ASN A 57 -6.45 2.99 -13.26
C ASN A 57 -5.28 3.25 -12.31
N GLU A 58 -4.08 2.72 -12.60
CA GLU A 58 -2.89 2.91 -11.76
C GLU A 58 -2.25 4.28 -12.04
N GLU A 59 -2.20 5.13 -11.01
CA GLU A 59 -1.57 6.44 -11.06
C GLU A 59 -0.35 6.49 -10.14
N PHE A 60 0.80 6.91 -10.69
CA PHE A 60 2.06 7.04 -9.95
C PHE A 60 2.28 8.47 -9.47
N ILE A 61 2.65 8.63 -8.20
CA ILE A 61 2.70 9.93 -7.54
C ILE A 61 4.13 10.25 -7.12
N ALA A 62 4.72 11.27 -7.76
CA ALA A 62 5.98 11.85 -7.31
C ALA A 62 5.73 12.77 -6.11
N THR A 63 6.68 12.81 -5.18
CA THR A 63 6.57 13.58 -3.93
C THR A 63 7.89 14.23 -3.56
N LYS A 64 7.82 15.40 -2.93
CA LYS A 64 8.95 16.10 -2.32
C LYS A 64 8.93 15.89 -0.80
N PRO A 65 10.07 16.12 -0.10
CA PRO A 65 10.09 16.08 1.35
C PRO A 65 9.01 16.97 1.96
N GLY A 66 8.19 16.41 2.86
CA GLY A 66 7.06 17.09 3.49
C GLY A 66 5.71 16.88 2.81
N ASP A 67 5.67 16.35 1.58
CA ASP A 67 4.41 15.95 0.95
C ASP A 67 3.77 14.76 1.69
N VAL A 68 2.44 14.74 1.70
CA VAL A 68 1.65 13.73 2.39
C VAL A 68 0.68 13.08 1.41
N LEU A 69 0.84 11.78 1.19
CA LEU A 69 -0.11 10.96 0.45
C LEU A 69 -1.07 10.31 1.43
N VAL A 70 -2.37 10.52 1.23
CA VAL A 70 -3.41 9.95 2.10
C VAL A 70 -4.25 8.97 1.30
N HIS A 71 -4.37 7.73 1.80
CA HIS A 71 -5.18 6.71 1.14
C HIS A 71 -6.05 5.95 2.13
N HIS A 72 -7.23 5.55 1.66
CA HIS A 72 -8.12 4.66 2.40
C HIS A 72 -7.49 3.28 2.53
N ALA A 73 -7.74 2.56 3.63
CA ALA A 73 -7.15 1.25 3.92
C ALA A 73 -7.47 0.15 2.89
N LEU A 74 -8.49 0.34 2.06
CA LEU A 74 -8.84 -0.56 0.95
C LEU A 74 -8.30 -0.11 -0.41
N THR A 75 -7.60 1.02 -0.48
CA THR A 75 -6.99 1.48 -1.74
C THR A 75 -5.81 0.57 -2.05
N ILE A 76 -5.82 -0.05 -3.23
CA ILE A 76 -4.70 -0.80 -3.75
C ILE A 76 -3.61 0.23 -4.02
N HIS A 77 -2.45 0.02 -3.41
CA HIS A 77 -1.31 0.90 -3.56
C HIS A 77 -0.04 0.05 -3.63
N ARG A 78 0.95 0.56 -4.35
CA ARG A 78 2.22 -0.13 -4.57
C ARG A 78 3.38 0.82 -4.42
N ALA A 79 4.54 0.24 -4.17
CA ALA A 79 5.84 0.88 -4.19
C ALA A 79 6.61 0.33 -5.39
N ALA A 80 7.05 1.20 -6.30
CA ALA A 80 8.00 0.76 -7.32
C ALA A 80 9.36 0.41 -6.68
N PRO A 81 10.16 -0.48 -7.29
CA PRO A 81 11.51 -0.75 -6.81
C PRO A 81 12.36 0.53 -6.85
N ASN A 82 13.31 0.63 -5.92
CA ASN A 82 14.34 1.66 -5.99
C ASN A 82 15.47 1.14 -6.91
N SER A 83 15.59 1.74 -8.08
CA SER A 83 16.64 1.45 -9.07
C SER A 83 17.81 2.44 -9.03
N SER A 84 17.76 3.44 -8.15
CA SER A 84 18.82 4.42 -7.99
C SER A 84 20.05 3.79 -7.36
N LEU A 85 21.24 4.23 -7.79
CA LEU A 85 22.51 3.71 -7.27
C LEU A 85 22.89 4.31 -5.91
N ASP A 86 22.45 5.55 -5.64
CA ASP A 86 22.92 6.38 -4.54
C ASP A 86 21.79 7.05 -3.73
N ARG A 87 20.54 6.94 -4.16
CA ARG A 87 19.37 7.51 -3.47
C ARG A 87 18.67 6.47 -2.61
N SER A 88 18.37 6.82 -1.37
CA SER A 88 17.39 6.09 -0.57
C SER A 88 15.96 6.58 -0.84
N ARG A 89 14.99 5.91 -0.21
CA ARG A 89 13.62 6.39 -0.10
C ARG A 89 13.10 6.16 1.31
N LYS A 90 13.09 7.22 2.12
CA LYS A 90 12.55 7.21 3.48
C LYS A 90 11.17 7.85 3.53
N ALA A 91 10.29 7.25 4.31
CA ALA A 91 8.95 7.75 4.54
C ALA A 91 8.48 7.39 5.95
N MET A 92 7.53 8.18 6.47
CA MET A 92 6.85 7.91 7.73
C MET A 92 5.39 7.54 7.45
N GLY A 93 4.96 6.40 7.97
CA GLY A 93 3.56 5.96 7.89
C GLY A 93 2.83 6.24 9.19
N LEU A 94 1.67 6.89 9.11
CA LEU A 94 0.73 7.03 10.23
C LEU A 94 -0.62 6.43 9.83
N ILE A 95 -1.14 5.53 10.65
CA ILE A 95 -2.41 4.85 10.37
C ILE A 95 -3.42 5.33 11.40
N TYR A 96 -4.54 5.85 10.91
CA TYR A 96 -5.65 6.32 11.73
C TYR A 96 -6.88 5.47 11.48
N PHE A 97 -7.50 5.02 12.57
CA PHE A 97 -8.76 4.32 12.56
C PHE A 97 -9.87 5.28 12.96
N GLY A 98 -10.98 5.26 12.24
CA GLY A 98 -12.17 5.99 12.65
C GLY A 98 -12.71 5.47 13.98
N ALA A 99 -13.39 6.31 14.75
CA ALA A 99 -13.98 5.92 16.03
C ALA A 99 -14.98 4.74 15.90
N SER A 100 -15.55 4.54 14.71
CA SER A 100 -16.44 3.41 14.39
C SER A 100 -15.70 2.12 14.00
N ALA A 101 -14.38 2.15 13.85
CA ALA A 101 -13.60 0.97 13.49
C ALA A 101 -13.62 -0.05 14.63
N LYS A 102 -13.90 -1.31 14.28
CA LYS A 102 -13.86 -2.45 15.19
C LYS A 102 -12.93 -3.49 14.58
N GLU A 103 -12.14 -4.13 15.43
CA GLU A 103 -11.31 -5.25 15.00
C GLU A 103 -12.19 -6.44 14.63
N ASP A 104 -11.98 -7.00 13.44
CA ASP A 104 -12.57 -8.27 13.05
C ASP A 104 -11.66 -9.41 13.51
N LEU A 105 -12.00 -9.99 14.67
CA LEU A 105 -11.21 -11.07 15.29
C LEU A 105 -11.16 -12.33 14.42
N VAL A 106 -12.22 -12.60 13.65
CA VAL A 106 -12.28 -13.77 12.77
C VAL A 106 -11.34 -13.57 11.60
N ALA A 107 -11.41 -12.41 10.93
CA ALA A 107 -10.52 -12.05 9.83
C ALA A 107 -9.05 -12.00 10.28
N LYS A 108 -8.76 -11.43 11.45
CA LYS A 108 -7.41 -11.39 12.03
C LYS A 108 -6.85 -12.79 12.27
N LYS A 109 -7.64 -13.70 12.86
CA LYS A 109 -7.22 -15.09 13.09
C LYS A 109 -6.94 -15.81 11.76
N ALA A 110 -7.79 -15.62 10.75
CA ALA A 110 -7.59 -16.18 9.42
C ALA A 110 -6.31 -15.64 8.76
N TYR A 111 -6.05 -14.32 8.85
CA TYR A 111 -4.83 -13.69 8.38
C TYR A 111 -3.59 -14.29 9.06
N THR A 112 -3.53 -14.31 10.39
CA THR A 112 -2.37 -14.87 11.12
C THR A 112 -2.11 -16.33 10.75
N ALA A 113 -3.17 -17.15 10.61
CA ALA A 113 -3.03 -18.54 10.19
C ALA A 113 -2.47 -18.68 8.75
N SER A 114 -2.74 -17.71 7.87
CA SER A 114 -2.22 -17.70 6.49
C SER A 114 -0.73 -17.36 6.40
N LEU A 115 -0.16 -16.67 7.40
CA LEU A 115 1.26 -16.31 7.41
C LEU A 115 2.19 -17.49 7.71
N ASN A 116 1.69 -18.51 8.40
CA ASN A 116 2.46 -19.68 8.84
C ASN A 116 2.41 -20.85 7.84
N LYS A 117 1.94 -20.60 6.62
CA LYS A 117 1.94 -21.55 5.50
C LYS A 117 3.09 -21.24 4.53
#